data_AF-A0A430AK61-F1
#
_entry.id   AF-A0A430AK61-F1
#
_cell.length_a   1.000
_cell.length_b   1.000
_cell.length_c   1.000
_cell.angle_alpha   90.00
_cell.angle_beta   90.00
_cell.angle_gamma   90.00
#
_symmetry.space_group_name_H-M   'P 1'
#
loop_
_entity.id
_entity.type
_entity.pdbx_description
1 polymer ?
#
loop_
_entity_poly.entity_id
_entity_poly.type
_entity_poly.pdbx_seq_one_letter_code
_entity_poly.pdbx_strand_id
1 'polypeptide(L)'
;MSKIYHTETQEDFNALMKELEEKGYVWFGGNKPTQRLDFWKFLSKEMCIQVDNNKSLTFCDSNYYQSRGFEIIEYRDPKKEEQK
;
A
#
# COMPACT_ATOMS: atom_id res chain seq x y z
N MET A 1 -5.09 -14.05 -5.96
CA MET A 1 -4.04 -13.32 -6.68
C MET A 1 -3.67 -12.15 -5.81
N SER A 2 -2.38 -11.93 -5.58
CA SER A 2 -1.91 -10.78 -4.81
C SER A 2 -2.14 -9.51 -5.63
N LYS A 3 -2.67 -8.45 -5.01
CA LYS A 3 -2.86 -7.14 -5.64
C LYS A 3 -1.73 -6.22 -5.24
N ILE A 4 -1.33 -5.32 -6.12
CA ILE A 4 -0.25 -4.36 -5.84
C ILE A 4 -0.83 -2.97 -5.95
N TYR A 5 -0.67 -2.19 -4.90
CA TYR A 5 -1.12 -0.81 -4.83
C TYR A 5 0.09 0.11 -4.80
N HIS A 6 0.17 1.03 -5.75
CA HIS A 6 1.13 2.12 -5.74
C HIS A 6 0.41 3.37 -5.28
N THR A 7 0.95 4.05 -4.28
CA THR A 7 0.48 5.37 -3.87
C THR A 7 1.47 6.42 -4.33
N GLU A 8 1.05 7.64 -4.66
CA GLU A 8 1.98 8.71 -5.06
C GLU A 8 2.32 9.64 -3.89
N THR A 9 1.40 9.79 -2.94
CA THR A 9 1.54 10.66 -1.78
C THR A 9 1.47 9.88 -0.46
N GLN A 10 2.05 10.49 0.59
CA GLN A 10 1.96 9.92 1.93
C GLN A 10 0.51 9.87 2.45
N GLU A 11 -0.34 10.80 2.02
CA GLU A 11 -1.75 10.81 2.42
C GLU A 11 -2.51 9.62 1.81
N ASP A 12 -2.30 9.35 0.52
CA ASP A 12 -2.89 8.18 -0.16
C ASP A 12 -2.40 6.88 0.48
N PHE A 13 -1.12 6.82 0.85
CA PHE A 13 -0.55 5.71 1.58
C PHE A 13 -1.21 5.52 2.95
N ASN A 14 -1.35 6.58 3.74
CA ASN A 14 -1.96 6.53 5.06
C ASN A 14 -3.42 6.06 4.97
N ALA A 15 -4.16 6.53 3.95
CA ALA A 15 -5.53 6.10 3.69
C ALA A 15 -5.60 4.61 3.31
N LEU A 16 -4.74 4.16 2.40
CA LEU A 16 -4.64 2.75 2.03
C LEU A 16 -4.33 1.87 3.25
N MET A 17 -3.38 2.28 4.09
CA MET A 17 -3.04 1.55 5.32
C MET A 17 -4.24 1.45 6.26
N LYS A 18 -4.99 2.55 6.44
CA LYS A 18 -6.18 2.55 7.27
C LYS A 18 -7.25 1.58 6.74
N GLU A 19 -7.55 1.62 5.45
CA GLU A 19 -8.49 0.70 4.82
C GLU A 19 -8.08 -0.76 4.96
N LEU A 20 -6.79 -1.06 4.76
CA LEU A 20 -6.24 -2.40 4.90
C LEU A 20 -6.35 -2.88 6.35
N GLU A 21 -6.10 -2.01 7.32
CA GLU A 21 -6.26 -2.33 8.74
C GLU A 21 -7.72 -2.65 9.09
N GLU A 22 -8.67 -1.84 8.61
CA GLU A 22 -10.10 -2.07 8.81
C GLU A 22 -10.58 -3.38 8.18
N LYS A 23 -9.98 -3.80 7.07
CA LYS A 23 -10.24 -5.10 6.42
C LYS A 23 -9.52 -6.28 7.12
N GLY A 24 -8.70 -6.00 8.12
CA GLY A 24 -7.98 -6.98 8.93
C GLY A 24 -6.67 -7.48 8.31
N TYR A 25 -6.05 -6.70 7.43
CA TYR A 25 -4.73 -7.00 6.91
C TYR A 25 -3.63 -6.62 7.91
N VAL A 26 -2.53 -7.35 7.90
CA VAL A 26 -1.37 -7.13 8.75
C VAL A 26 -0.08 -7.23 7.95
N TRP A 27 0.96 -6.50 8.36
CA TRP A 27 2.28 -6.65 7.77
C TRP A 27 2.86 -8.03 8.01
N PHE A 28 3.76 -8.46 7.13
CA PHE A 28 4.62 -9.61 7.37
C PHE A 28 5.41 -9.38 8.68
N GLY A 29 5.03 -10.10 9.73
CA GLY A 29 5.50 -9.86 11.11
C GLY A 29 4.41 -9.46 12.11
N GLY A 30 3.14 -9.37 11.69
CA GLY A 30 1.99 -9.19 12.57
C GLY A 30 1.71 -7.75 13.01
N ASN A 31 2.48 -6.78 12.52
CA ASN A 31 2.25 -5.36 12.82
C ASN A 31 1.03 -4.84 12.03
N LYS A 32 0.28 -3.91 12.62
CA LYS A 32 -0.83 -3.30 11.91
C LYS A 32 -0.34 -2.35 10.80
N PRO A 33 -1.11 -2.19 9.72
CA PRO A 33 -0.81 -1.28 8.62
C PRO A 33 -0.46 0.14 9.09
N THR A 34 -1.29 0.72 9.97
CA THR A 34 -1.12 2.10 10.47
C THR A 34 0.01 2.25 11.49
N GLN A 35 0.59 1.17 11.99
CA GLN A 35 1.76 1.24 12.87
C GLN A 35 3.07 1.43 12.11
N ARG A 36 3.07 1.26 10.78
CA ARG A 36 4.25 1.38 9.92
C ARG A 36 4.09 2.47 8.85
N LEU A 37 3.48 3.60 9.22
CA LEU A 37 3.37 4.75 8.31
C LEU A 37 4.74 5.36 7.96
N ASP A 38 5.76 5.09 8.78
CA ASP A 38 7.15 5.44 8.53
C ASP A 38 7.76 4.69 7.34
N PHE A 39 7.21 3.55 6.90
CA PHE A 39 7.72 2.81 5.75
C PHE A 39 7.67 3.63 4.47
N TRP A 40 6.65 4.48 4.32
CA TRP A 40 6.56 5.43 3.23
C TRP A 40 7.82 6.30 3.10
N LYS A 41 8.49 6.65 4.20
CA LYS A 41 9.70 7.50 4.15
C LYS A 41 10.91 6.79 3.55
N PHE A 42 10.94 5.46 3.54
CA PHE A 42 12.08 4.70 3.01
C PHE A 42 12.11 4.66 1.49
N LEU A 43 10.94 4.47 0.86
CA LEU A 43 10.80 4.33 -0.59
C LEU A 43 10.09 5.52 -1.24
N SER A 44 9.43 6.36 -0.45
CA SER A 44 8.68 7.54 -0.90
C SER A 44 7.82 7.21 -2.12
N LYS A 45 8.04 7.89 -3.25
CA LYS A 45 7.22 7.76 -4.47
C LYS A 45 7.31 6.39 -5.15
N GLU A 46 8.33 5.59 -4.86
CA GLU A 46 8.51 4.27 -5.47
C GLU A 46 7.82 3.15 -4.66
N MET A 47 7.19 3.50 -3.53
CA MET A 47 6.62 2.55 -2.61
C MET A 47 5.37 1.89 -3.18
N CYS A 48 5.44 0.57 -3.35
CA CYS A 48 4.35 -0.28 -3.77
C CYS A 48 4.00 -1.30 -2.69
N ILE A 49 2.71 -1.43 -2.39
CA ILE A 49 2.14 -2.33 -1.38
C ILE A 49 1.53 -3.53 -2.06
N GLN A 50 2.13 -4.69 -1.83
CA GLN A 50 1.54 -5.95 -2.23
C GLN A 50 0.65 -6.47 -1.10
N VAL A 51 -0.59 -6.75 -1.48
CA VAL A 51 -1.64 -7.28 -0.63
C VAL A 51 -1.87 -8.72 -1.05
N ASP A 52 -1.52 -9.65 -0.16
CA ASP A 52 -1.73 -11.06 -0.40
C ASP A 52 -3.13 -11.52 0.03
N ASN A 53 -3.61 -12.61 -0.58
CA ASN A 53 -4.87 -13.25 -0.19
C ASN A 53 -4.88 -13.69 1.28
N ASN A 54 -3.71 -14.00 1.85
CA ASN A 54 -3.57 -14.41 3.26
C ASN A 54 -3.62 -13.23 4.24
N LYS A 55 -4.22 -12.10 3.85
CA LYS A 55 -4.28 -10.87 4.64
C LYS A 55 -2.92 -10.35 5.11
N SER A 56 -1.88 -10.68 4.34
CA SER A 56 -0.50 -10.29 4.62
C SER A 56 -0.07 -9.18 3.68
N LEU A 57 0.58 -8.15 4.24
CA LEU A 57 1.11 -7.03 3.49
C LEU A 57 2.62 -7.14 3.36
N THR A 58 3.10 -6.86 2.16
CA THR A 58 4.52 -6.68 1.83
C THR A 58 4.68 -5.38 1.06
N PHE A 59 5.89 -4.80 1.10
CA PHE A 59 6.21 -3.59 0.35
C PHE A 59 7.48 -3.83 -0.46
N CYS A 60 7.53 -3.24 -1.65
CA CYS A 60 8.72 -3.23 -2.49
C CYS A 60 8.68 -1.99 -3.38
N ASP A 61 9.78 -1.73 -4.09
CA ASP A 61 9.83 -0.68 -5.10
C ASP A 61 9.00 -1.06 -6.34
N SER A 62 8.55 -0.04 -7.08
CA SER A 62 7.79 -0.21 -8.32
C SER A 62 8.57 -0.99 -9.38
N ASN A 63 9.89 -0.81 -9.44
CA ASN A 63 10.76 -1.47 -10.43
C ASN A 63 10.76 -3.01 -10.24
N TYR A 64 10.79 -3.50 -9.01
CA TYR A 64 10.69 -4.92 -8.69
C TYR A 64 9.41 -5.56 -9.25
N TYR A 65 8.28 -4.86 -9.15
CA TYR A 65 6.99 -5.36 -9.62
C TYR A 65 6.82 -5.19 -11.14
N GLN A 66 7.27 -4.08 -11.71
CA GLN A 66 7.27 -3.84 -13.16
C GLN A 66 8.13 -4.88 -13.89
N SER A 67 9.33 -5.15 -13.39
CA SER A 67 10.27 -6.11 -14.00
C SER A 67 9.71 -7.55 -14.02
N ARG A 68 8.83 -7.88 -13.07
CA ARG A 68 8.15 -9.18 -12.99
C ARG A 68 6.80 -9.23 -13.71
N GLY A 69 6.36 -8.12 -14.31
CA GLY A 69 5.09 -8.05 -15.04
C GLY A 69 3.85 -8.12 -14.13
N PHE A 70 3.96 -7.68 -12.87
CA PHE A 70 2.78 -7.56 -12.03
C PHE A 70 1.95 -6.32 -12.40
N GLU A 71 0.63 -6.44 -12.27
CA GLU A 71 -0.29 -5.32 -12.42
C GLU A 71 -0.23 -4.42 -11.17
N ILE A 72 0.24 -3.19 -11.36
CA ILE A 72 0.33 -2.17 -10.33
C ILE A 72 -0.92 -1.28 -10.45
N ILE A 73 -1.70 -1.24 -9.39
CA ILE A 73 -2.91 -0.43 -9.29
C ILE A 73 -2.54 0.87 -8.58
N GLU A 74 -2.69 2.00 -9.25
CA GLU A 74 -2.57 3.30 -8.59
C GLU A 74 -3.73 3.48 -7.60
N TYR A 75 -3.39 3.63 -6.32
CA TYR A 75 -4.34 3.96 -5.28
C TYR A 75 -4.29 5.46 -4.97
N ARG A 76 -5.46 6.08 -4.99
CA ARG A 76 -5.68 7.47 -4.59
C ARG A 76 -6.81 7.47 -3.58
N ASP A 77 -6.64 8.24 -2.50
CA ASP A 77 -7.65 8.31 -1.45
C ASP A 77 -8.96 8.90 -2.00
N PRO A 78 -10.07 8.14 -2.00
CA PRO A 78 -11.34 8.61 -2.54
C PRO A 78 -11.96 9.73 -1.69
N LYS A 79 -11.52 9.91 -0.43
CA LYS A 79 -12.02 11.00 0.43
C LYS A 79 -11.48 12.38 0.05
N LYS A 80 -10.52 12.46 -0.89
CA LYS A 80 -10.10 13.74 -1.49
C LYS A 80 -11.10 14.30 -2.50
N GLU A 81 -11.95 13.47 -3.12
CA GLU A 81 -12.94 13.95 -4.11
C GLU A 81 -14.23 14.51 -3.50
N GLU A 82 -14.57 14.13 -2.27
CA GLU A 82 -15.88 14.47 -1.67
C GLU A 82 -15.91 15.84 -0.95
N GLN A 83 -14.82 16.61 -0.99
CA GLN A 83 -14.72 17.93 -0.34
C GLN A 83 -14.56 19.12 -1.31
N LYS A 84 -14.86 18.94 -2.61
CA LYS A 84 -14.77 20.03 -3.59
C LYS A 84 -16.11 20.69 -3.90
#